data_AF-A0A7Y1XRT0-F1
#
_entry.id   AF-A0A7Y1XRT0-F1
#
_cell.length_a   1.000
_cell.length_b   1.000
_cell.length_c   1.000
_cell.angle_alpha   90.00
_cell.angle_beta   90.00
_cell.angle_gamma   90.00
#
_symmetry.space_group_name_H-M   'P 1'
#
loop_
_entity.id
_entity.type
_entity.pdbx_description
1 polymer ?
#
loop_
_entity_poly.entity_id
_entity_poly.type
_entity_poly.pdbx_seq_one_letter_code
_entity_poly.pdbx_strand_id
1 'polypeptide(L)'
;MPVSVHDAISGIDAGEWNCIAGDTYPFLKHEFLHAAEASGSVAEDSGWLPCHLALRNKSGQLLAAMPLYQKSHSWGEFVFDWAWANAYEQAGYSYYPKLVSAVPFTPASSTRLLLADDNDTQSARQLADAAIALA
;
A
#
# COMPACT_ATOMS: atom_id res chain seq x y z
N MET A 1 -15.00 -10.55 -7.32
CA MET A 1 -15.44 -9.23 -6.80
C MET A 1 -14.38 -8.24 -7.25
N PRO A 2 -14.73 -7.06 -7.78
CA PRO A 2 -13.71 -6.14 -8.28
C PRO A 2 -12.89 -5.57 -7.12
N VAL A 3 -11.57 -5.54 -7.28
CA VAL A 3 -10.67 -4.74 -6.44
C VAL A 3 -10.78 -3.29 -6.90
N SER A 4 -10.96 -2.36 -5.97
CA SER A 4 -10.90 -0.92 -6.24
C SER A 4 -9.54 -0.35 -5.85
N VAL A 5 -9.12 0.69 -6.57
CA VAL A 5 -7.91 1.47 -6.30
C VAL A 5 -8.35 2.82 -5.75
N HIS A 6 -7.73 3.26 -4.66
CA HIS A 6 -7.99 4.52 -3.99
C HIS A 6 -6.73 5.39 -4.01
N ASP A 7 -6.85 6.63 -4.48
CA ASP A 7 -5.78 7.63 -4.60
C ASP A 7 -5.40 8.28 -3.26
N ALA A 8 -6.18 8.03 -2.21
CA ALA A 8 -5.90 8.40 -0.83
C ALA A 8 -6.61 7.43 0.13
N ILE A 9 -6.04 7.25 1.33
CA ILE A 9 -6.62 6.40 2.37
C ILE A 9 -7.98 6.93 2.85
N SER A 10 -8.24 8.24 2.71
CA SER A 10 -9.54 8.85 3.00
C SER A 10 -10.67 8.36 2.09
N GLY A 11 -10.35 7.68 0.98
CA GLY A 11 -11.32 7.01 0.13
C GLY A 11 -11.86 5.68 0.70
N ILE A 12 -11.30 5.21 1.83
CA ILE A 12 -11.73 4.01 2.55
C ILE A 12 -12.16 4.43 3.95
N ASP A 13 -13.28 3.87 4.44
CA ASP A 13 -13.77 4.15 5.78
C ASP A 13 -12.75 3.73 6.86
N ALA A 14 -12.51 4.61 7.82
CA ALA A 14 -11.52 4.39 8.87
C ALA A 14 -11.88 3.21 9.78
N GLY A 15 -13.17 3.03 10.08
CA GLY A 15 -13.66 1.92 10.90
C GLY A 15 -13.48 0.58 10.21
N GLU A 16 -13.84 0.49 8.92
CA GLU A 16 -13.63 -0.70 8.11
C GLU A 16 -12.15 -1.06 7.97
N TRP A 17 -11.30 -0.07 7.67
CA TRP A 17 -9.86 -0.27 7.57
C TRP A 17 -9.26 -0.74 8.89
N ASN A 18 -9.55 -0.04 9.98
CA ASN A 18 -9.02 -0.35 11.30
C ASN A 18 -9.53 -1.70 11.83
N CYS A 19 -10.71 -2.14 11.41
CA CYS A 19 -11.25 -3.47 11.73
C CYS A 19 -10.37 -4.59 11.17
N ILE A 20 -9.97 -4.51 9.89
CA ILE A 20 -9.12 -5.54 9.27
C ILE A 20 -7.62 -5.33 9.51
N ALA A 21 -7.19 -4.11 9.84
CA ALA A 21 -5.80 -3.84 10.21
C ALA A 21 -5.44 -4.35 11.61
N GLY A 22 -6.44 -4.49 12.49
CA GLY A 22 -6.26 -4.86 13.88
C GLY A 22 -5.47 -3.82 14.68
N ASP A 23 -5.08 -4.15 15.91
CA ASP A 23 -4.41 -3.24 16.84
C ASP A 23 -2.91 -3.49 17.00
N THR A 24 -2.38 -4.55 16.38
CA THR A 24 -0.98 -4.96 16.53
C THR A 24 0.02 -3.94 15.96
N TYR A 25 -0.36 -3.23 14.91
CA TYR A 25 0.53 -2.34 14.16
C TYR A 25 -0.04 -0.91 14.13
N PRO A 26 0.35 -0.02 15.07
CA PRO A 26 -0.26 1.30 15.20
C PRO A 26 -0.08 2.18 13.96
N PHE A 27 1.02 2.01 13.22
CA PHE A 27 1.28 2.79 12.01
C PHE A 27 0.52 2.29 10.77
N LEU A 28 -0.19 1.15 10.88
CA LEU A 28 -1.18 0.75 9.87
C LEU A 28 -2.56 1.31 10.14
N LYS A 29 -2.77 2.00 11.27
CA LYS A 29 -4.06 2.64 11.54
C LYS A 29 -4.35 3.71 10.50
N HIS A 30 -5.62 3.81 10.13
CA HIS A 30 -6.11 4.77 9.14
C HIS A 30 -5.64 6.18 9.46
N GLU A 31 -5.73 6.57 10.72
CA GLU A 31 -5.39 7.90 11.21
C GLU A 31 -3.91 8.25 10.97
N PHE A 32 -3.01 7.29 11.08
CA PHE A 32 -1.59 7.51 10.82
C PHE A 32 -1.32 7.70 9.32
N LEU A 33 -1.86 6.81 8.49
CA LEU A 33 -1.71 6.90 7.03
C LEU A 33 -2.34 8.20 6.50
N HIS A 34 -3.53 8.53 7.02
CA HIS A 34 -4.23 9.76 6.66
C HIS A 34 -3.45 11.00 7.07
N ALA A 35 -2.85 11.02 8.27
CA ALA A 35 -2.01 12.14 8.68
C ALA A 35 -0.76 12.28 7.79
N ALA A 36 -0.16 11.17 7.35
CA ALA A 36 0.99 11.20 6.45
C ALA A 36 0.62 11.79 5.07
N GLU A 37 -0.54 11.40 4.52
CA GLU A 37 -1.07 11.93 3.25
C GLU A 37 -1.55 13.38 3.38
N ALA A 38 -2.41 13.68 4.36
CA ALA A 38 -3.01 15.00 4.55
C ALA A 38 -1.98 16.09 4.93
N SER A 39 -0.86 15.71 5.53
CA SER A 39 0.26 16.63 5.81
C SER A 39 1.12 16.94 4.59
N GLY A 40 0.94 16.22 3.48
CA GLY A 40 1.81 16.30 2.30
C GLY A 40 3.15 15.57 2.48
N SER A 41 3.36 14.86 3.60
CA SER A 41 4.56 14.02 3.76
C SER A 41 4.57 12.87 2.75
N VAL A 42 3.39 12.31 2.48
CA VAL A 42 3.11 11.33 1.43
C VAL A 42 2.32 12.04 0.34
N ALA A 43 3.01 12.45 -0.71
CA ALA A 43 2.43 13.13 -1.87
C ALA A 43 3.27 12.85 -3.12
N GLU A 44 2.70 13.09 -4.29
CA GLU A 44 3.41 12.91 -5.56
C GLU A 44 4.73 13.69 -5.60
N ASP A 45 4.73 14.93 -5.10
CA ASP A 45 5.92 15.80 -4.99
C ASP A 45 6.99 15.23 -4.04
N SER A 46 6.62 14.43 -3.04
CA SER A 46 7.56 13.72 -2.15
C SER A 46 7.95 12.34 -2.68
N GLY A 47 7.52 12.02 -3.91
CA GLY A 47 7.77 10.75 -4.58
C GLY A 47 6.98 9.58 -4.01
N TRP A 48 5.81 9.86 -3.42
CA TRP A 48 4.85 8.89 -2.90
C TRP A 48 3.46 9.16 -3.47
N LEU A 49 3.06 8.39 -4.49
CA LEU A 49 1.70 8.46 -5.01
C LEU A 49 0.86 7.33 -4.40
N PRO A 50 -0.15 7.61 -3.55
CA PRO A 50 -0.99 6.57 -2.98
C PRO A 50 -1.87 5.88 -4.03
N CYS A 51 -2.03 4.57 -3.90
CA CYS A 51 -2.86 3.74 -4.77
C CYS A 51 -3.40 2.51 -4.00
N HIS A 52 -3.97 2.73 -2.81
CA HIS A 52 -4.43 1.67 -1.92
C HIS A 52 -5.45 0.75 -2.60
N LEU A 53 -5.35 -0.54 -2.33
CA LEU A 53 -6.30 -1.54 -2.84
C LEU A 53 -7.33 -1.87 -1.78
N ALA A 54 -8.59 -2.02 -2.22
CA ALA A 54 -9.68 -2.52 -1.40
C ALA A 54 -10.46 -3.61 -2.17
N LEU A 55 -10.68 -4.74 -1.51
CA LEU A 55 -11.54 -5.81 -2.00
C LEU A 55 -12.78 -5.87 -1.14
N ARG A 56 -13.95 -5.72 -1.76
CA ARG A 56 -15.25 -5.77 -1.08
C ARG A 56 -16.07 -6.97 -1.53
N ASN A 57 -16.86 -7.52 -0.64
CA ASN A 57 -17.83 -8.56 -0.99
C ASN A 57 -19.09 -7.98 -1.68
N LYS A 58 -20.05 -8.85 -2.02
CA LYS A 58 -21.31 -8.42 -2.66
C LYS A 58 -22.20 -7.55 -1.78
N SER A 59 -22.08 -7.64 -0.45
CA SER A 59 -22.80 -6.78 0.51
C SER A 59 -22.05 -5.47 0.80
N GLY A 60 -20.90 -5.24 0.17
CA GLY A 60 -20.09 -4.03 0.33
C GLY A 60 -19.08 -4.07 1.48
N GLN A 61 -19.01 -5.17 2.23
CA GLN A 61 -18.06 -5.29 3.35
C GLN A 61 -16.63 -5.45 2.83
N LEU A 62 -15.69 -4.76 3.47
CA LEU A 62 -14.26 -4.86 3.18
C LEU A 62 -13.73 -6.24 3.62
N LEU A 63 -13.25 -7.04 2.66
CA LEU A 63 -12.66 -8.35 2.90
C LEU A 63 -11.14 -8.31 3.01
N ALA A 64 -10.51 -7.44 2.21
CA ALA A 64 -9.07 -7.30 2.19
C ALA A 64 -8.67 -5.88 1.74
N ALA A 65 -7.51 -5.42 2.19
CA ALA A 65 -6.94 -4.15 1.74
C ALA A 65 -5.40 -4.18 1.72
N MET A 66 -4.82 -3.28 0.93
CA MET A 66 -3.37 -3.16 0.80
C MET A 66 -2.99 -1.68 0.85
N PRO A 67 -2.17 -1.23 1.82
CA PRO A 67 -1.52 0.06 1.71
C PRO A 67 -0.50 -0.02 0.58
N LEU A 68 -0.70 0.73 -0.50
CA LEU A 68 0.10 0.60 -1.71
C LEU A 68 0.42 1.99 -2.24
N TYR A 69 1.65 2.17 -2.70
CA TYR A 69 2.15 3.43 -3.22
C TYR A 69 2.99 3.20 -4.46
N GLN A 70 2.86 4.07 -5.44
CA GLN A 70 3.80 4.20 -6.54
C GLN A 70 4.91 5.18 -6.13
N LYS A 71 6.16 4.72 -6.21
CA LYS A 71 7.36 5.46 -5.80
C LYS A 71 8.15 5.89 -7.02
N SER A 72 8.53 7.16 -7.09
CA SER A 72 9.44 7.71 -8.11
C SER A 72 10.92 7.64 -7.71
N HIS A 73 11.20 7.37 -6.44
CA HIS A 73 12.53 7.15 -5.86
C HIS A 73 12.40 6.41 -4.51
N SER A 74 13.49 5.89 -3.95
CA SER A 74 13.44 5.20 -2.65
C SER A 74 13.66 6.03 -1.38
N TRP A 75 13.65 7.36 -1.47
CA TRP A 75 13.58 8.18 -0.25
C TRP A 75 12.29 7.92 0.53
N GLY A 76 12.42 7.91 1.86
CA GLY A 76 11.35 7.58 2.80
C GLY A 76 11.16 6.07 3.04
N GLU A 77 11.83 5.22 2.26
CA GLU A 77 11.98 3.79 2.56
C GLU A 77 13.18 3.59 3.50
N PHE A 78 13.11 2.55 4.35
CA PHE A 78 14.23 2.19 5.26
C PHE A 78 15.13 1.09 4.70
N VAL A 79 14.80 0.54 3.52
CA VAL A 79 15.66 -0.34 2.73
C VAL A 79 15.97 0.39 1.43
N PHE A 80 17.21 0.82 1.27
CA PHE A 80 17.63 1.53 0.06
C PHE A 80 18.08 0.53 -1.01
N ASP A 81 17.43 0.59 -2.16
CA ASP A 81 17.65 -0.28 -3.32
C ASP A 81 18.44 0.40 -4.45
N TRP A 82 19.22 1.43 -4.12
CA TRP A 82 19.99 2.20 -5.11
C TRP A 82 20.91 1.33 -5.98
N ALA A 83 21.46 0.25 -5.42
CA ALA A 83 22.25 -0.71 -6.18
C ALA A 83 21.41 -1.44 -7.24
N TRP A 84 20.14 -1.77 -6.93
CA TRP A 84 19.20 -2.38 -7.87
C TRP A 84 18.76 -1.38 -8.94
N ALA A 85 18.44 -0.15 -8.54
CA ALA A 85 18.09 0.92 -9.48
C ALA A 85 19.22 1.17 -10.50
N ASN A 86 20.47 1.28 -10.03
CA ASN A 86 21.64 1.44 -10.89
C ASN A 86 21.86 0.22 -11.81
N ALA A 87 21.68 -1.00 -11.32
CA ALA A 87 21.79 -2.20 -12.14
C ALA A 87 20.73 -2.27 -13.26
N TYR A 88 19.49 -1.87 -12.97
CA TYR A 88 18.43 -1.77 -13.99
C TYR A 88 18.76 -0.73 -15.05
N GLU A 89 19.22 0.46 -14.64
CA GLU A 89 19.64 1.52 -15.55
C GLU A 89 20.79 1.07 -16.45
N GLN A 90 21.82 0.43 -15.89
CA GLN A 90 22.94 -0.12 -16.65
C GLN A 90 22.51 -1.21 -17.66
N ALA A 91 21.44 -1.94 -17.35
CA ALA A 91 20.85 -2.93 -18.24
C ALA A 91 19.82 -2.33 -19.23
N GLY A 92 19.58 -1.02 -19.20
CA GLY A 92 18.65 -0.33 -20.10
C GLY A 92 17.18 -0.43 -19.71
N TYR A 93 16.88 -0.82 -18.47
CA TYR A 93 15.52 -0.92 -17.94
C TYR A 93 15.19 0.25 -17.00
N SER A 94 13.90 0.60 -16.92
CA SER A 94 13.41 1.56 -15.93
C SER A 94 13.16 0.85 -14.59
N TYR A 95 13.76 1.34 -13.51
CA TYR A 95 13.50 0.86 -12.16
C TYR A 95 12.31 1.57 -11.49
N TYR A 96 12.15 2.86 -11.81
CA TYR A 96 11.06 3.70 -11.36
C TYR A 96 10.13 4.05 -12.54
N PRO A 97 8.84 4.32 -12.28
CA PRO A 97 8.18 4.17 -10.98
C PRO A 97 8.08 2.70 -10.56
N LYS A 98 8.08 2.44 -9.25
CA LYS A 98 7.88 1.10 -8.70
C LYS A 98 6.68 1.09 -7.76
N LEU A 99 5.99 -0.04 -7.63
CA LEU A 99 4.97 -0.23 -6.61
C LEU A 99 5.57 -0.79 -5.32
N VAL A 100 5.17 -0.22 -4.18
CA VAL A 100 5.59 -0.66 -2.86
C VAL A 100 4.38 -0.69 -1.93
N SER A 101 4.15 -1.84 -1.30
CA SER A 101 3.30 -1.92 -0.11
C SER A 101 4.17 -1.66 1.12
N ALA A 102 3.90 -0.55 1.82
CA ALA A 102 4.68 -0.11 2.97
C ALA A 102 3.87 0.80 3.90
N VAL A 103 4.44 1.04 5.08
CA VAL A 103 4.04 2.18 5.91
C VAL A 103 5.06 3.29 5.67
N PRO A 104 4.66 4.47 5.19
CA PRO A 104 5.58 5.57 4.88
C PRO A 104 6.38 6.02 6.12
N PHE A 105 7.67 6.33 5.91
CA PHE A 105 8.56 6.92 6.93
C PHE A 105 8.61 6.18 8.28
N THR A 106 8.32 4.89 8.27
CA THR A 106 8.23 4.07 9.49
C THR A 106 9.07 2.79 9.34
N PRO A 107 10.11 2.56 10.17
CA PRO A 107 10.94 1.36 10.12
C PRO A 107 10.32 0.14 10.84
N ALA A 108 9.05 0.22 11.21
CA ALA A 108 8.36 -0.83 11.96
C ALA A 108 7.87 -1.95 11.03
N SER A 109 8.13 -3.19 11.43
CA SER A 109 7.53 -4.37 10.80
C SER A 109 6.01 -4.33 10.94
N SER A 110 5.31 -4.68 9.87
CA SER A 110 3.86 -4.91 9.91
C SER A 110 3.43 -5.82 8.77
N THR A 111 2.17 -6.26 8.77
CA THR A 111 1.62 -6.92 7.59
C THR A 111 1.54 -5.95 6.40
N ARG A 112 1.54 -6.49 5.18
CA ARG A 112 1.46 -5.73 3.92
C ARG A 112 0.20 -6.05 3.12
N LEU A 113 -0.59 -7.00 3.63
CA LEU A 113 -1.86 -7.43 3.08
C LEU A 113 -2.79 -7.61 4.28
N LEU A 114 -3.87 -6.83 4.32
CA LEU A 114 -4.86 -6.84 5.38
C LEU A 114 -6.00 -7.76 4.96
N LEU A 115 -6.42 -8.67 5.84
CA LEU A 115 -7.51 -9.61 5.61
C LEU A 115 -8.51 -9.51 6.76
N ALA A 116 -9.80 -9.58 6.45
CA ALA A 116 -10.84 -9.74 7.47
C ALA A 116 -10.80 -11.13 8.13
N ASP A 117 -10.34 -12.15 7.39
CA ASP A 117 -10.03 -13.50 7.88
C ASP A 117 -8.66 -13.90 7.33
N ASP A 118 -7.70 -14.11 8.22
CA ASP A 118 -6.32 -14.48 7.88
C ASP A 118 -6.22 -15.79 7.06
N ASN A 119 -7.27 -16.62 7.07
CA ASN A 119 -7.33 -17.85 6.29
C ASN A 119 -7.91 -17.67 4.88
N ASP A 120 -8.40 -16.47 4.52
CA ASP A 120 -8.96 -16.18 3.20
C ASP A 120 -7.86 -15.96 2.14
N THR A 121 -7.23 -17.08 1.77
CA THR A 121 -6.20 -17.13 0.72
C THR A 121 -6.71 -16.67 -0.65
N GLN A 122 -8.01 -16.75 -0.90
CA GLN A 122 -8.60 -16.32 -2.17
C GLN A 122 -8.59 -14.80 -2.27
N SER A 123 -9.04 -14.10 -1.24
CA SER A 123 -8.99 -12.64 -1.17
C SER A 123 -7.54 -12.14 -1.20
N ALA A 124 -6.63 -12.81 -0.49
CA ALA A 124 -5.21 -12.48 -0.52
C ALA A 124 -4.63 -12.55 -1.95
N ARG A 125 -4.92 -13.64 -2.67
CA ARG A 125 -4.46 -13.81 -4.05
C ARG A 125 -5.05 -12.77 -5.00
N GLN A 126 -6.34 -12.48 -4.89
CA GLN A 126 -6.98 -11.45 -5.72
C GLN A 126 -6.34 -10.08 -5.53
N LEU A 127 -5.98 -9.72 -4.29
CA LEU A 127 -5.33 -8.46 -4.00
C LEU A 127 -3.89 -8.40 -4.54
N ALA A 128 -3.14 -9.51 -4.41
CA ALA A 128 -1.80 -9.62 -4.98
C ALA A 128 -1.81 -9.55 -6.51
N ASP A 129 -2.72 -10.28 -7.16
CA ASP A 129 -2.87 -10.26 -8.62
C ASP A 129 -3.25 -8.85 -9.11
N ALA A 130 -4.11 -8.13 -8.36
CA ALA A 130 -4.47 -6.75 -8.67
C ALA A 130 -3.27 -5.78 -8.50
N ALA A 131 -2.45 -5.95 -7.47
CA ALA A 131 -1.24 -5.15 -7.29
C ALA A 131 -0.22 -5.37 -8.41
N ILE A 132 -0.05 -6.64 -8.84
CA ILE A 132 0.84 -6.98 -9.97
C ILE A 132 0.32 -6.37 -11.27
N ALA A 133 -0.99 -6.34 -11.50
CA ALA A 133 -1.57 -5.75 -12.70
C ALA A 133 -1.46 -4.22 -12.77
N LEU A 134 -1.10 -3.55 -11.66
CA LEU A 134 -0.83 -2.10 -11.62
C LEU A 134 0.65 -1.75 -11.88
N ALA A 135 1.55 -2.73 -11.81
CA ALA A 135 3.00 -2.55 -12.06
C ALA A 135 3.32 -2.61 -13.55
#